data_AF-A0A108T3U0-F1
#
_entry.id   AF-A0A108T3U0-F1
#
_cell.length_a   1.000
_cell.length_b   1.000
_cell.length_c   1.000
_cell.angle_alpha   90.00
_cell.angle_beta   90.00
_cell.angle_gamma   90.00
#
_symmetry.space_group_name_H-M   'P 1'
#
loop_
_entity.id
_entity.type
_entity.pdbx_description
1 polymer ?
#
loop_
_entity_poly.entity_id
_entity_poly.type
_entity_poly.pdbx_seq_one_letter_code
_entity_poly.pdbx_strand_id
1 'polypeptide(L)'
;MAEYPINKGIGRPVEFKGLKAQYLFIFCGGLLALFVLFVILYMVGIDQWICIGFGAASSSLLVWQTFALNARYGEHGLMKLGAARSHPRYLINRRRITRLFKRQRKEERQ
;
A
#
# COMPACT_ATOMS: atom_id res chain seq x y z
N MET A 1 -40.65 -13.99 3.34
CA MET A 1 -39.52 -13.06 3.10
C MET A 1 -38.28 -13.91 2.91
N ALA A 2 -37.61 -13.80 1.76
CA ALA A 2 -36.42 -14.60 1.48
C ALA A 2 -35.27 -14.16 2.40
N GLU A 3 -34.74 -15.10 3.18
CA GLU A 3 -33.62 -14.88 4.09
C GLU A 3 -32.33 -14.92 3.28
N TYR A 4 -31.80 -13.74 2.95
CA TYR A 4 -30.53 -13.64 2.25
C TYR A 4 -29.37 -13.86 3.24
N PRO A 5 -28.45 -14.80 2.97
CA PRO A 5 -27.26 -14.96 3.82
C PRO A 5 -26.36 -13.73 3.64
N ILE A 6 -26.35 -12.86 4.65
CA ILE A 6 -25.47 -11.69 4.69
C ILE A 6 -24.05 -12.17 4.98
N ASN A 7 -23.19 -12.13 3.96
CA ASN A 7 -21.80 -12.56 4.06
C ASN A 7 -20.92 -11.44 4.66
N LYS A 8 -20.67 -11.50 5.97
CA LYS A 8 -20.03 -10.43 6.77
C LYS A 8 -18.53 -10.16 6.46
N GLY A 9 -18.00 -10.73 5.37
CA GLY A 9 -16.62 -10.55 4.91
C GLY A 9 -16.46 -9.85 3.55
N ILE A 10 -17.55 -9.61 2.81
CA ILE A 10 -17.49 -8.98 1.49
C ILE A 10 -17.00 -7.53 1.62
N GLY A 11 -15.89 -7.20 0.97
CA GLY A 11 -15.30 -5.86 0.95
C GLY A 11 -14.32 -5.55 2.08
N ARG A 12 -14.01 -6.50 2.98
CA ARG A 12 -12.91 -6.31 3.91
C ARG A 12 -11.58 -6.32 3.15
N PRO A 13 -10.65 -5.41 3.48
CA PRO A 13 -9.30 -5.45 2.92
C PRO A 13 -8.67 -6.82 3.22
N VAL A 14 -7.85 -7.31 2.29
CA VAL A 14 -7.19 -8.60 2.45
C VAL A 14 -6.19 -8.48 3.59
N GLU A 15 -6.50 -9.09 4.73
CA GLU A 15 -5.62 -9.12 5.90
C GLU A 15 -5.15 -10.56 6.11
N PHE A 16 -3.84 -10.77 6.14
CA PHE A 16 -3.27 -12.08 6.39
C PHE A 16 -2.48 -12.07 7.69
N LYS A 17 -3.01 -12.70 8.74
CA LYS A 17 -2.39 -12.77 10.08
C LYS A 17 -1.85 -11.42 10.59
N GLY A 18 -2.60 -10.33 10.38
CA GLY A 18 -2.22 -8.98 10.81
C GLY A 18 -1.39 -8.17 9.79
N LEU A 19 -0.92 -8.76 8.69
CA LEU A 19 -0.40 -8.00 7.54
C LEU A 19 -1.56 -7.44 6.72
N LYS A 20 -1.57 -6.13 6.55
CA LYS A 20 -2.49 -5.46 5.61
C LYS A 20 -2.11 -5.76 4.16
N ALA A 21 -3.08 -5.77 3.25
CA ALA A 21 -2.91 -6.13 1.84
C ALA A 21 -1.69 -5.49 1.17
N GLN A 22 -1.44 -4.20 1.40
CA GLN A 22 -0.30 -3.48 0.81
C GLN A 22 1.06 -4.08 1.19
N TYR A 23 1.29 -4.35 2.47
CA TYR A 23 2.55 -4.95 2.93
C TYR A 23 2.66 -6.42 2.54
N LEU A 24 1.53 -7.12 2.39
CA LEU A 24 1.50 -8.49 1.88
C LEU A 24 2.03 -8.56 0.44
N PHE A 25 1.63 -7.63 -0.43
CA PHE A 25 2.17 -7.56 -1.79
C PHE A 25 3.67 -7.26 -1.81
N ILE A 26 4.13 -6.33 -0.96
CA ILE A 26 5.57 -6.03 -0.82
C ILE A 26 6.33 -7.27 -0.33
N PHE A 27 5.77 -7.99 0.64
CA PHE A 27 6.36 -9.21 1.19
C PHE A 27 6.49 -10.30 0.13
N CYS A 28 5.39 -10.64 -0.56
CA CYS A 28 5.41 -11.67 -1.60
C CYS A 28 6.29 -11.29 -2.79
N GLY A 29 6.20 -10.05 -3.29
CA GLY A 29 7.06 -9.57 -4.37
C GLY A 29 8.54 -9.55 -3.97
N GLY A 30 8.82 -9.18 -2.73
CA GLY A 30 10.14 -9.22 -2.14
C GLY A 30 10.74 -10.62 -2.03
N LEU A 31 9.97 -11.60 -1.55
CA LEU A 31 10.39 -13.01 -1.52
C LEU A 31 10.65 -13.55 -2.94
N LEU A 32 9.80 -13.20 -3.90
CA LEU A 32 9.97 -13.61 -5.30
C LEU A 32 11.25 -13.00 -5.89
N ALA A 33 11.53 -11.73 -5.62
CA ALA A 33 12.78 -11.08 -6.04
C ALA A 33 14.02 -11.73 -5.40
N LEU A 34 13.98 -12.04 -4.11
CA LEU A 34 15.06 -12.75 -3.42
C LEU A 34 15.28 -14.15 -4.00
N PHE A 35 14.21 -14.86 -4.35
CA PHE A 35 14.31 -16.17 -5.00
C PHE A 35 15.01 -16.07 -6.35
N VAL A 36 14.59 -15.13 -7.21
CA VAL A 36 15.22 -14.90 -8.52
C VAL A 36 16.69 -14.53 -8.34
N LEU A 37 17.01 -13.63 -7.41
CA LEU A 37 18.38 -13.24 -7.11
C LEU A 37 19.23 -14.42 -6.63
N PHE A 38 18.69 -15.27 -5.76
CA PHE A 38 19.35 -16.50 -5.31
C PHE A 38 19.66 -17.45 -6.47
N VAL A 39 18.70 -17.66 -7.38
CA VAL A 39 18.90 -18.48 -8.58
C VAL A 39 20.02 -17.91 -9.45
N ILE A 40 20.07 -16.59 -9.63
CA ILE A 40 21.13 -15.93 -10.40
C ILE A 40 22.49 -16.12 -9.71
N LEU A 41 22.59 -15.86 -8.40
CA LEU A 41 23.83 -16.05 -7.63
C LEU A 41 24.35 -17.49 -7.74
N TYR A 42 23.45 -18.47 -7.65
CA TYR A 42 23.78 -19.88 -7.82
C TYR A 42 24.27 -20.21 -9.24
N MET A 43 23.60 -19.69 -10.28
CA MET A 43 23.99 -19.91 -11.68
C MET A 43 25.34 -19.29 -12.03
N VAL A 44 25.72 -18.18 -11.37
CA VAL A 44 27.04 -17.55 -11.52
C VAL A 44 28.16 -18.39 -10.87
N GLY A 45 27.82 -19.40 -10.07
CA GLY A 45 28.79 -20.30 -9.43
C GLY A 45 29.34 -19.79 -8.10
N ILE A 46 28.59 -18.91 -7.41
CA ILE A 46 28.96 -18.45 -6.07
C ILE A 46 28.87 -19.60 -5.06
N ASP A 47 29.82 -19.63 -4.14
CA ASP A 47 29.88 -20.64 -3.08
C ASP A 47 28.56 -20.77 -2.31
N GLN A 48 28.18 -22.02 -2.03
CA GLN A 48 26.89 -22.35 -1.46
C GLN A 48 26.71 -21.77 -0.04
N TRP A 49 27.77 -21.66 0.75
CA TRP A 49 27.70 -21.04 2.09
C TRP A 49 27.41 -19.56 2.01
N ILE A 50 27.97 -18.86 1.03
CA ILE A 50 27.68 -17.45 0.76
C ILE A 50 26.21 -17.29 0.35
N CYS A 51 25.72 -18.14 -0.56
CA CYS A 51 24.33 -18.13 -0.98
C CYS A 51 23.35 -18.41 0.18
N ILE A 52 23.66 -19.35 1.08
CA ILE A 52 22.86 -19.64 2.28
C ILE A 52 22.87 -18.45 3.23
N GLY A 53 24.04 -17.89 3.53
CA GLY A 53 24.18 -16.74 4.41
C GLY A 53 23.41 -15.54 3.88
N PHE A 54 23.55 -15.26 2.58
CA PHE A 54 22.81 -14.20 1.90
C PHE A 54 21.30 -14.43 1.94
N GLY A 55 20.84 -15.64 1.61
CA GLY A 55 19.42 -16.01 1.64
C GLY A 55 18.81 -15.87 3.02
N ALA A 56 19.46 -16.38 4.06
CA ALA A 56 18.99 -16.30 5.44
C ALA A 56 18.97 -14.85 5.94
N ALA A 57 20.03 -14.08 5.70
CA ALA A 57 20.10 -12.68 6.12
C ALA A 57 19.09 -11.80 5.38
N SER A 58 19.01 -11.90 4.06
CA SER A 58 18.12 -11.08 3.24
C SER A 58 16.64 -11.40 3.49
N SER A 59 16.27 -12.67 3.62
CA SER A 59 14.89 -13.07 3.96
C SER A 59 14.48 -12.59 5.35
N SER A 60 15.36 -12.73 6.35
CA SER A 60 15.12 -12.23 7.71
C SER A 60 14.95 -10.72 7.74
N LEU A 61 15.82 -9.99 7.02
CA LEU A 61 15.74 -8.54 6.87
C LEU A 61 14.41 -8.13 6.21
N LEU A 62 13.99 -8.84 5.16
CA LEU A 62 12.76 -8.59 4.43
C LEU A 62 11.53 -8.79 5.30
N VAL A 63 11.47 -9.89 6.04
CA VAL A 63 10.40 -10.15 7.03
C VAL A 63 10.37 -9.01 8.04
N TRP A 64 11.50 -8.68 8.66
CA TRP A 64 11.56 -7.61 9.65
C TRP A 64 11.10 -6.26 9.09
N GLN A 65 11.58 -5.86 7.91
CA GLN A 65 11.19 -4.62 7.25
C GLN A 65 9.69 -4.58 6.94
N THR A 66 9.13 -5.66 6.40
CA THR A 66 7.68 -5.69 6.06
C THR A 66 6.80 -5.59 7.30
N PHE A 67 7.13 -6.27 8.38
CA PHE A 67 6.40 -6.17 9.65
C PHE A 67 6.59 -4.80 10.33
N ALA A 68 7.80 -4.24 10.29
CA ALA A 68 8.07 -2.91 10.84
C ALA A 68 7.29 -1.82 10.10
N LEU A 69 7.21 -1.90 8.77
CA LEU A 69 6.41 -1.00 7.94
C LEU A 69 4.90 -1.17 8.22
N ASN A 70 4.43 -2.41 8.33
CA ASN A 70 3.04 -2.71 8.66
C ASN A 70 2.63 -2.12 10.01
N ALA A 71 3.49 -2.22 11.03
CA ALA A 71 3.26 -1.63 12.35
C ALA A 71 3.34 -0.09 12.35
N ARG A 72 4.29 0.48 11.62
CA ARG A 72 4.54 1.93 11.62
C ARG A 72 3.48 2.73 10.88
N TYR A 73 3.02 2.24 9.73
CA TYR A 73 2.19 3.01 8.81
C TYR A 73 0.74 2.48 8.72
N GLY A 74 0.49 1.24 9.13
CA GLY A 74 -0.84 0.64 9.06
C GLY A 74 -1.40 0.61 7.64
N GLU A 75 -2.71 0.38 7.50
CA GLU A 75 -3.30 0.07 6.19
C GLU A 75 -3.23 1.21 5.16
N HIS A 76 -3.36 2.46 5.60
CA HIS A 76 -3.46 3.62 4.71
C HIS A 76 -2.23 4.54 4.78
N GLY A 77 -1.22 4.23 5.61
CA GLY A 77 -0.10 5.13 5.83
C GLY A 77 0.79 5.32 4.61
N LEU A 78 1.07 4.25 3.85
CA LEU A 78 1.83 4.35 2.60
C LEU A 78 1.08 5.19 1.55
N MET A 79 -0.25 5.04 1.45
CA MET A 79 -1.06 5.87 0.55
C MET A 79 -1.05 7.34 0.96
N LYS A 80 -1.12 7.64 2.27
CA LYS A 80 -1.01 9.01 2.78
C LYS A 80 0.35 9.62 2.49
N LEU A 81 1.43 8.84 2.64
CA LEU A 81 2.79 9.29 2.32
C LEU A 81 2.94 9.61 0.82
N GLY A 82 2.39 8.74 -0.04
CA GLY A 82 2.36 8.98 -1.48
C GLY A 82 1.55 10.23 -1.84
N ALA A 83 0.37 10.39 -1.24
CA ALA A 83 -0.50 11.54 -1.47
C ALA A 83 0.18 12.86 -1.06
N ALA A 84 0.88 12.88 0.09
CA ALA A 84 1.63 14.04 0.54
C ALA A 84 2.72 14.45 -0.47
N ARG A 85 3.39 13.47 -1.11
CA ARG A 85 4.41 13.73 -2.12
C ARG A 85 3.84 14.25 -3.45
N SER A 86 2.60 13.90 -3.77
CA SER A 86 1.88 14.39 -4.95
C SER A 86 1.21 15.76 -4.75
N HIS A 87 1.37 16.40 -3.59
CA HIS A 87 0.70 17.65 -3.31
C HIS A 87 1.21 18.78 -4.24
N PRO A 88 0.32 19.46 -4.99
CA PRO A 88 0.73 20.54 -5.87
C PRO A 88 1.26 21.73 -5.04
N ARG A 89 2.31 22.38 -5.54
CA ARG A 89 2.94 23.52 -4.85
C ARG A 89 2.02 24.74 -4.80
N TYR A 90 1.12 24.88 -5.77
CA TYR A 90 0.13 25.96 -5.85
C TYR A 90 -1.18 25.42 -6.42
N LEU A 91 -2.31 25.75 -5.79
CA LEU A 91 -3.64 25.51 -6.36
C LEU A 91 -4.12 26.81 -7.02
N ILE A 92 -4.00 26.92 -8.34
CA ILE A 92 -4.46 28.12 -9.07
C ILE A 92 -5.91 27.91 -9.50
N ASN A 93 -6.81 28.72 -8.97
CA ASN A 93 -8.20 28.74 -9.42
C ASN A 93 -8.40 29.79 -10.52
N ARG A 94 -8.53 29.35 -11.77
CA ARG A 94 -8.84 30.24 -12.91
C ARG A 94 -10.28 30.76 -12.91
N ARG A 95 -11.17 30.23 -12.08
CA ARG A 95 -12.55 30.72 -11.98
C ARG A 95 -12.62 31.84 -10.96
N ARG A 96 -13.29 32.96 -11.31
CA ARG A 96 -13.55 34.06 -10.37
C ARG A 96 -14.21 33.51 -9.11
N ILE A 97 -13.66 33.84 -7.94
CA ILE A 97 -14.16 33.45 -6.61
C ILE A 97 -15.66 33.77 -6.45
N THR A 98 -16.14 34.84 -7.11
CA THR A 98 -17.55 35.24 -7.13
C THR A 98 -18.50 34.21 -7.77
N ARG A 99 -18.00 33.29 -8.62
CA ARG A 99 -18.80 32.19 -9.18
C ARG A 99 -18.80 30.93 -8.31
N LEU A 100 -17.87 30.80 -7.37
CA LEU A 100 -17.80 29.67 -6.44
C LEU A 100 -18.79 29.84 -5.30
N PHE A 101 -18.96 31.07 -4.82
CA PHE A 101 -20.01 31.44 -3.89
C PHE A 101 -21.24 31.93 -4.66
N LYS A 102 -22.02 31.00 -5.23
CA LYS A 102 -23.40 31.34 -5.62
C LYS A 102 -24.15 31.67 -4.33
N ARG A 103 -24.33 32.96 -4.05
CA ARG A 103 -25.31 33.43 -3.06
C ARG A 103 -26.65 32.84 -3.52
N GLN A 104 -27.15 31.85 -2.78
CA GLN A 104 -28.52 31.34 -2.92
C GLN A 104 -29.42 32.57 -2.78
N ARG A 105 -29.87 33.12 -3.91
CA ARG A 105 -30.84 34.22 -3.91
C ARG A 105 -32.11 33.54 -3.42
N LYS A 106 -32.54 33.86 -2.20
CA LYS A 106 -33.84 33.48 -1.66
C LYS A 106 -34.87 33.66 -2.77
N GLU A 107 -35.47 32.56 -3.21
CA GLU A 107 -36.69 32.61 -4.00
C GLU A 107 -37.79 33.07 -3.06
N GLU A 108 -37.93 34.40 -2.92
CA GLU A 108 -39.22 34.98 -2.59
C GLU A 108 -40.03 34.98 -3.88
N ARG A 109 -40.90 33.99 -4.02
CA ARG A 109 -42.05 34.09 -4.91
C ARG A 109 -43.31 33.87 -4.08
N GLN A 110 -44.14 34.91 -4.16
CA GLN A 110 -45.47 35.13 -3.63
C GLN A 110 -46.44 34.00 -3.96
#